data_AF-A0A9D4X9T2-F1
#
_entry.id   AF-A0A9D4X9T2-F1
#
_cell.length_a   1.000
_cell.length_b   1.000
_cell.length_c   1.000
_cell.angle_alpha   90.00
_cell.angle_beta   90.00
_cell.angle_gamma   90.00
#
_symmetry.space_group_name_H-M   'P 1'
#
loop_
_entity.id
_entity.type
_entity.pdbx_description
1 polymer ?
#
loop_
_entity_poly.entity_id
_entity_poly.type
_entity_poly.pdbx_seq_one_letter_code
_entity_poly.pdbx_strand_id
1 'polypeptide(L)'
;MQMKTRPQQLRSEFQYLSKGTHNIIDFIACFSAIVDTLISIEALVLHIDQIEFIPEALPTEYDLVIDVVNVRSKFLSVDEVKSLMLTQESRIEKTKKEVAKTIIVALVVVDLNVMLVAMEIKAWSNAKFAINQVINLAIIIIITQLSSMVVMELLGSTVVMELLGSTVVMELLKFL
;
A
#
# COMPACT_ATOMS: atom_id res chain seq x y z
N MET A 1 -28.18 -17.53 -41.25
CA MET A 1 -26.86 -16.85 -41.25
C MET A 1 -26.94 -15.65 -42.19
N GLN A 2 -27.15 -14.45 -41.67
CA GLN A 2 -27.08 -13.23 -42.49
C GLN A 2 -25.61 -12.87 -42.71
N MET A 3 -25.15 -12.91 -43.96
CA MET A 3 -23.82 -12.41 -44.32
C MET A 3 -23.87 -10.88 -44.32
N LYS A 4 -23.26 -10.25 -43.31
CA LYS A 4 -23.04 -8.79 -43.30
C LYS A 4 -22.21 -8.41 -44.52
N THR A 5 -22.58 -7.34 -45.21
CA THR A 5 -21.82 -6.84 -46.36
C THR A 5 -20.49 -6.25 -45.87
N ARG A 6 -19.43 -6.27 -46.70
CA ARG A 6 -18.08 -5.76 -46.34
C ARG A 6 -18.08 -4.38 -45.63
N PRO A 7 -18.88 -3.38 -46.04
CA PRO A 7 -18.98 -2.10 -45.33
C PRO A 7 -19.55 -2.21 -43.90
N GLN A 8 -20.47 -3.15 -43.66
CA GLN A 8 -21.04 -3.39 -42.32
C GLN A 8 -20.05 -4.09 -41.38
N GLN A 9 -19.16 -4.92 -41.94
CA GLN A 9 -18.08 -5.55 -41.18
C GLN A 9 -17.05 -4.51 -40.74
N LEU A 10 -16.61 -3.63 -41.65
CA LEU A 10 -15.70 -2.53 -41.34
C LEU A 10 -16.31 -1.52 -40.35
N ARG A 11 -17.61 -1.23 -40.45
CA ARG A 11 -18.31 -0.44 -39.40
C ARG A 11 -18.35 -1.15 -38.05
N SER A 12 -18.42 -2.48 -38.02
CA SER A 12 -18.35 -3.24 -36.76
C SER A 12 -16.91 -3.22 -36.21
N GLU A 13 -15.91 -3.34 -37.07
CA GLU A 13 -14.49 -3.25 -36.68
C GLU A 13 -14.13 -1.86 -36.15
N PHE A 14 -14.67 -0.81 -36.77
CA PHE A 14 -14.63 0.56 -36.24
C PHE A 14 -15.20 0.58 -34.83
N GLN A 15 -16.41 0.04 -34.59
CA GLN A 15 -17.05 -0.05 -33.27
C GLN A 15 -16.25 -0.81 -32.19
N TYR A 16 -15.32 -1.68 -32.56
CA TYR A 16 -14.45 -2.40 -31.62
C TYR A 16 -13.07 -1.74 -31.47
N LEU A 17 -12.75 -0.73 -32.26
CA LEU A 17 -11.53 0.05 -32.09
C LEU A 17 -11.63 0.80 -30.76
N SER A 18 -10.72 0.48 -29.84
CA SER A 18 -10.56 1.23 -28.59
C SER A 18 -9.12 1.66 -28.46
N LYS A 19 -8.88 2.85 -27.89
CA LYS A 19 -7.52 3.33 -27.63
C LYS A 19 -6.76 2.37 -26.72
N GLY A 20 -7.44 1.82 -25.71
CA GLY A 20 -6.86 0.79 -24.83
C GLY A 20 -5.48 1.20 -24.29
N THR A 21 -4.49 0.31 -24.45
CA THR A 21 -3.08 0.53 -24.09
C THR A 21 -2.22 1.14 -25.20
N HIS A 22 -2.77 1.37 -26.39
CA HIS A 22 -2.01 1.93 -27.51
C HIS A 22 -1.68 3.39 -27.22
N ASN A 23 -0.52 3.86 -27.72
CA ASN A 23 -0.25 5.30 -27.72
C ASN A 23 -1.23 6.00 -28.68
N ILE A 24 -1.41 7.31 -28.52
CA ILE A 24 -2.38 8.08 -29.31
C ILE A 24 -2.03 8.10 -30.80
N ILE A 25 -0.75 8.03 -31.14
CA ILE A 25 -0.27 8.04 -32.53
C ILE A 25 -0.73 6.77 -33.25
N ASP A 26 -0.55 5.61 -32.63
CA ASP A 26 -0.93 4.30 -33.17
C ASP A 26 -2.45 4.17 -33.24
N PHE A 27 -3.17 4.67 -32.24
CA PHE A 27 -4.63 4.70 -32.25
C PHE A 27 -5.17 5.54 -33.42
N ILE A 28 -4.66 6.76 -33.61
CA ILE A 28 -5.11 7.63 -34.72
C ILE A 28 -4.68 7.06 -36.08
N ALA A 29 -3.50 6.45 -36.18
CA ALA A 29 -3.07 5.80 -37.42
C ALA A 29 -3.98 4.61 -37.80
N CYS A 30 -4.38 3.79 -36.82
CA CYS A 30 -5.31 2.69 -37.03
C CYS A 30 -6.71 3.20 -37.40
N PHE A 31 -7.18 4.25 -36.72
CA PHE A 31 -8.43 4.93 -37.04
C PHE A 31 -8.44 5.45 -38.48
N SER A 32 -7.40 6.17 -38.91
CA SER A 32 -7.27 6.67 -40.28
C SER A 32 -7.23 5.55 -41.31
N ALA A 33 -6.52 4.44 -41.04
CA ALA A 33 -6.45 3.31 -41.97
C ALA A 33 -7.83 2.65 -42.19
N ILE A 34 -8.68 2.57 -41.16
CA ILE A 34 -10.04 2.06 -41.28
C ILE A 34 -10.91 3.03 -42.09
N VAL A 35 -10.80 4.34 -41.82
CA VAL A 35 -11.49 5.39 -42.58
C VAL A 35 -11.09 5.37 -44.06
N ASP A 36 -9.80 5.27 -44.37
CA ASP A 36 -9.28 5.21 -45.74
C ASP A 36 -9.77 3.96 -46.48
N THR A 37 -9.87 2.83 -45.77
CA THR A 37 -10.43 1.59 -46.32
C THR A 37 -11.94 1.74 -46.62
N LEU A 38 -12.69 2.41 -45.75
CA LEU A 38 -14.11 2.71 -45.98
C LEU A 38 -14.31 3.65 -47.18
N ILE A 39 -13.45 4.67 -47.33
CA ILE A 39 -13.46 5.56 -48.48
C ILE A 39 -13.13 4.79 -49.77
N SER A 40 -12.12 3.91 -49.74
CA SER A 40 -11.69 3.11 -50.89
C SER A 40 -12.75 2.15 -51.41
N ILE A 41 -13.73 1.76 -50.59
CA ILE A 41 -14.87 0.91 -51.01
C ILE A 41 -16.12 1.74 -51.37
N GLU A 42 -15.95 3.05 -51.60
CA GLU A 42 -17.01 4.03 -51.89
C GLU A 42 -18.13 4.07 -50.82
N ALA A 43 -17.82 3.65 -49.58
CA ALA A 43 -18.76 3.82 -48.49
C ALA A 43 -18.75 5.30 -48.08
N LEU A 44 -19.90 5.96 -48.17
CA LEU A 44 -20.06 7.32 -47.65
C LEU A 44 -19.85 7.29 -46.13
N VAL A 45 -18.73 7.85 -45.69
CA VAL A 45 -18.45 8.14 -44.29
C VAL A 45 -18.43 9.65 -44.15
N LEU A 46 -19.44 10.22 -43.49
CA LEU A 46 -19.45 11.65 -43.23
C LEU A 46 -18.38 11.98 -42.18
N HIS A 47 -17.71 13.11 -42.33
CA HIS A 47 -16.69 13.58 -41.39
C HIS A 47 -17.23 13.71 -39.94
N ILE A 48 -18.51 14.05 -39.79
CA ILE A 48 -19.18 14.11 -38.49
C ILE A 48 -19.28 12.72 -37.83
N ASP A 49 -19.60 11.68 -38.62
CA ASP A 49 -19.69 10.29 -38.15
C ASP A 49 -18.32 9.73 -37.72
N GLN A 50 -17.23 10.22 -38.33
CA GLN A 50 -15.87 9.83 -37.96
C GLN A 50 -15.50 10.33 -36.57
N ILE A 51 -15.76 11.60 -36.29
CA ILE A 51 -15.36 12.25 -35.03
C ILE A 51 -16.28 11.83 -33.88
N GLU A 52 -17.56 11.59 -34.15
CA GLU A 52 -18.53 11.13 -33.15
C GLU A 52 -18.20 9.74 -32.60
N PHE A 53 -17.42 8.96 -33.35
CA PHE A 53 -16.96 7.64 -32.90
C PHE A 53 -15.75 7.70 -31.95
N ILE A 54 -14.93 8.75 -32.03
CA ILE A 54 -13.71 8.87 -31.22
C ILE A 54 -14.03 8.82 -29.71
N PRO A 55 -15.04 9.52 -29.18
CA PRO A 55 -15.42 9.44 -27.77
C PRO A 55 -15.76 8.03 -27.27
N GLU A 56 -16.46 7.23 -28.07
CA GLU A 56 -16.86 5.86 -27.70
C GLU A 56 -15.65 4.92 -27.60
N ALA A 57 -14.60 5.21 -28.36
CA ALA A 57 -13.35 4.46 -28.39
C ALA A 57 -12.33 4.85 -27.30
N LEU A 58 -12.60 5.91 -26.53
CA LEU A 58 -11.66 6.47 -25.55
C LEU A 58 -11.92 5.97 -24.11
N PRO A 59 -10.85 5.70 -23.33
CA PRO A 59 -10.99 5.41 -21.91
C PRO A 59 -11.27 6.69 -21.10
N THR A 60 -11.78 6.52 -19.88
CA THR A 60 -12.20 7.62 -18.97
C THR A 60 -11.08 8.61 -18.62
N GLU A 61 -9.82 8.22 -18.77
CA GLU A 61 -8.67 9.13 -18.60
C GLU A 61 -8.72 10.33 -19.59
N TYR A 62 -9.52 10.22 -20.67
CA TYR A 62 -9.72 11.22 -21.71
C TYR A 62 -11.08 11.92 -21.62
N ASP A 63 -11.78 11.89 -20.48
CA ASP A 63 -13.09 12.54 -20.29
C ASP A 63 -13.10 14.00 -20.76
N LEU A 64 -12.03 14.76 -20.51
CA LEU A 64 -11.91 16.15 -20.98
C LEU A 64 -11.88 16.28 -22.51
N VAL A 65 -11.30 15.31 -23.21
CA VAL A 65 -11.30 15.28 -24.68
C VAL A 65 -12.68 14.85 -25.17
N ILE A 66 -13.29 13.85 -24.52
CA ILE A 66 -14.65 13.38 -24.80
C ILE A 66 -15.64 14.55 -24.70
N ASP A 67 -15.57 15.35 -23.64
CA ASP A 67 -16.44 16.53 -23.44
C ASP A 67 -16.26 17.56 -24.56
N VAL A 68 -15.01 17.89 -24.92
CA VAL A 68 -14.72 18.86 -25.97
C VAL A 68 -15.21 18.37 -27.33
N VAL A 69 -15.02 17.08 -27.63
CA VAL A 69 -15.49 16.46 -28.88
C VAL A 69 -17.02 16.43 -28.91
N ASN A 70 -17.69 16.03 -27.83
CA ASN A 70 -19.16 15.98 -27.78
C ASN A 70 -19.80 17.36 -27.98
N VAL A 71 -19.18 18.43 -27.47
CA VAL A 71 -19.70 19.80 -27.61
C VAL A 71 -19.38 20.41 -28.99
N ARG A 72 -18.23 20.05 -29.60
CA ARG A 72 -17.71 20.73 -30.79
C ARG A 72 -17.50 19.82 -32.02
N SER A 73 -18.01 18.59 -32.02
CA SER A 73 -17.77 17.56 -33.05
C SER A 73 -17.97 18.06 -34.49
N LYS A 74 -18.95 18.94 -34.71
CA LYS A 74 -19.29 19.53 -36.02
C LYS A 74 -18.22 20.47 -36.60
N PHE A 75 -17.33 20.98 -35.75
CA PHE A 75 -16.35 22.01 -36.10
C PHE A 75 -14.90 21.59 -35.84
N LEU A 76 -14.68 20.41 -35.28
CA LEU A 76 -13.35 19.86 -35.05
C LEU A 76 -12.92 19.07 -36.27
N SER A 77 -11.64 19.14 -36.60
CA SER A 77 -10.96 18.24 -37.53
C SER A 77 -10.29 17.09 -36.79
N VAL A 78 -10.00 15.99 -37.49
CA VAL A 78 -9.28 14.83 -36.94
C VAL A 78 -7.90 15.25 -36.37
N ASP A 79 -7.22 16.19 -37.02
CA ASP A 79 -5.93 16.72 -36.55
C ASP A 79 -6.04 17.52 -35.25
N GLU A 80 -7.11 18.32 -35.08
CA GLU A 80 -7.37 19.02 -33.83
C GLU A 80 -7.71 18.05 -32.69
N VAL A 81 -8.52 17.02 -32.97
CA VAL A 81 -8.81 15.97 -31.99
C VAL A 81 -7.54 15.24 -31.58
N LYS A 82 -6.68 14.88 -32.53
CA LYS A 82 -5.35 14.31 -32.27
C LYS A 82 -4.49 15.22 -31.38
N SER A 83 -4.46 16.53 -31.66
CA SER A 83 -3.72 17.51 -30.85
C SER A 83 -4.24 17.59 -29.40
N LEU A 84 -5.56 17.61 -29.22
CA LEU A 84 -6.20 17.58 -27.90
C LEU A 84 -5.86 16.30 -27.13
N MET A 85 -5.92 15.16 -27.82
CA MET A 85 -5.56 13.85 -27.28
C MET A 85 -4.10 13.81 -26.83
N LEU A 86 -3.14 14.23 -27.67
CA LEU A 86 -1.72 14.28 -27.33
C LEU A 86 -1.42 15.20 -26.14
N THR A 87 -2.11 16.33 -26.07
CA THR A 87 -2.00 17.26 -24.94
C THR A 87 -2.47 16.60 -23.65
N GLN A 88 -3.59 15.88 -23.70
CA GLN A 88 -4.12 15.14 -22.55
C GLN A 88 -3.19 13.99 -22.14
N GLU A 89 -2.56 13.28 -23.09
CA GLU A 89 -1.55 12.24 -22.81
C GLU A 89 -0.40 12.79 -21.96
N SER A 90 0.15 13.94 -22.37
CA SER A 90 1.23 14.59 -21.64
C SER A 90 0.82 14.97 -20.22
N ARG A 91 -0.43 15.40 -20.02
CA ARG A 91 -0.97 15.72 -18.70
C ARG A 91 -1.10 14.47 -17.83
N ILE A 92 -1.67 13.40 -18.37
CA ILE A 92 -1.82 12.11 -17.67
C ILE A 92 -0.44 11.61 -17.24
N GLU A 93 0.55 11.63 -18.14
CA GLU A 93 1.90 11.15 -17.83
C GLU A 93 2.57 11.95 -16.71
N LYS A 94 2.45 13.29 -16.74
CA LYS A 94 2.93 14.16 -15.66
C LYS A 94 2.25 13.83 -14.33
N THR A 95 0.92 13.68 -14.34
CA THR A 95 0.17 13.35 -13.13
C THR A 95 0.54 11.97 -12.58
N LYS A 96 0.68 10.95 -13.45
CA LYS A 96 1.13 9.60 -13.05
C LYS A 96 2.48 9.64 -12.35
N LYS A 97 3.44 10.41 -12.90
CA LYS A 97 4.76 10.59 -12.30
C LYS A 97 4.70 11.23 -10.92
N GLU A 98 3.89 12.28 -10.74
CA GLU A 98 3.75 12.93 -9.44
C GLU A 98 3.03 12.04 -8.42
N VAL A 99 1.99 11.31 -8.83
CA VAL A 99 1.30 10.34 -7.96
C VAL A 99 2.25 9.22 -7.53
N ALA A 100 3.03 8.67 -8.46
CA ALA A 100 4.03 7.65 -8.15
C ALA A 100 5.06 8.16 -7.13
N LYS A 101 5.53 9.40 -7.29
CA LYS A 101 6.42 10.06 -6.34
C LYS A 101 5.78 10.18 -4.95
N THR A 102 4.52 10.62 -4.86
CA THR A 102 3.80 10.71 -3.59
C THR A 102 3.64 9.34 -2.91
N ILE A 103 3.30 8.30 -3.67
CA ILE A 103 3.15 6.93 -3.15
C ILE A 103 4.49 6.42 -2.58
N ILE A 104 5.59 6.60 -3.30
CA ILE A 104 6.93 6.20 -2.84
C ILE A 104 7.27 6.91 -1.52
N VAL A 105 7.02 8.21 -1.43
CA VAL A 105 7.26 8.97 -0.18
C VAL A 105 6.42 8.43 0.96
N ALA A 106 5.13 8.16 0.73
CA ALA A 106 4.24 7.61 1.75
C ALA A 106 4.72 6.23 2.26
N LEU A 107 5.15 5.35 1.35
CA LEU A 107 5.68 4.03 1.72
C LEU A 107 6.95 4.15 2.58
N VAL A 108 7.89 5.03 2.21
CA VAL A 108 9.11 5.26 3.01
C VAL A 108 8.78 5.79 4.41
N VAL A 109 7.81 6.69 4.53
CA VAL A 109 7.37 7.22 5.83
C VAL A 109 6.75 6.12 6.69
N VAL A 110 5.92 5.25 6.11
CA VAL A 110 5.35 4.10 6.83
C VAL A 110 6.46 3.18 7.32
N ASP A 111 7.43 2.83 6.48
CA ASP A 111 8.57 1.99 6.85
C ASP A 111 9.38 2.58 8.01
N LEU A 112 9.68 3.88 7.97
CA LEU A 112 10.40 4.57 9.05
C LEU A 112 9.60 4.55 10.37
N ASN A 113 8.30 4.77 10.32
CA ASN A 113 7.44 4.72 11.50
C ASN A 113 7.40 3.33 12.11
N VAL A 114 7.31 2.27 11.29
CA VAL A 114 7.35 0.88 11.76
C VAL A 114 8.70 0.59 12.43
N MET A 115 9.80 1.04 11.83
CA MET A 115 11.14 0.87 12.40
C MET A 115 11.30 1.59 13.75
N LEU A 116 10.76 2.80 13.87
CA LEU A 116 10.78 3.57 15.12
C LEU A 116 10.04 2.82 16.24
N VAL A 117 8.81 2.37 15.97
CA VAL A 117 8.01 1.61 16.95
C VAL A 117 8.72 0.31 17.35
N ALA A 118 9.33 -0.40 16.40
CA ALA A 118 10.11 -1.60 16.70
C ALA A 118 11.31 -1.31 17.62
N MET A 119 11.99 -0.17 17.42
CA MET A 119 13.09 0.27 18.27
C MET A 119 12.63 0.60 19.69
N GLU A 120 11.49 1.28 19.85
CA GLU A 120 10.89 1.57 21.16
C GLU A 120 10.51 0.29 21.90
N ILE A 121 9.83 -0.66 21.24
CA ILE A 121 9.47 -1.95 21.83
C ILE A 121 10.73 -2.69 22.31
N LYS A 122 11.78 -2.70 21.49
CA LYS A 122 13.06 -3.32 21.86
C LYS A 122 13.68 -2.65 23.08
N ALA A 123 13.64 -1.32 23.16
CA ALA A 123 14.14 -0.57 24.32
C ALA A 123 13.39 -0.94 25.61
N TRP A 124 12.05 -0.98 25.57
CA TRP A 124 11.22 -1.39 26.70
C TRP A 124 11.47 -2.84 27.13
N SER A 125 11.64 -3.75 26.17
CA SER A 125 11.98 -5.15 26.45
C SER A 125 13.31 -5.27 27.20
N ASN A 126 14.33 -4.54 26.73
CA ASN A 126 15.65 -4.53 27.37
C ASN A 126 15.59 -3.96 28.80
N ALA A 127 14.85 -2.86 29.00
CA ALA A 127 14.66 -2.28 30.32
C ALA A 127 13.97 -3.25 31.29
N LYS A 128 12.91 -3.94 30.83
CA LYS A 128 12.21 -4.97 31.61
C LYS A 128 13.15 -6.12 32.01
N PHE A 129 14.02 -6.57 31.10
CA PHE A 129 14.99 -7.61 31.40
C PHE A 129 16.00 -7.18 32.48
N ALA A 130 16.52 -5.95 32.38
CA ALA A 130 17.44 -5.41 33.38
C ALA A 130 16.79 -5.29 34.77
N ILE A 131 15.55 -4.82 34.83
CA ILE A 131 14.78 -4.73 36.08
C ILE A 131 14.58 -6.13 36.68
N ASN A 132 14.17 -7.12 35.87
CA ASN A 132 14.00 -8.49 36.35
C ASN A 132 15.30 -9.12 36.88
N GLN A 133 16.45 -8.85 36.25
CA GLN A 133 17.75 -9.28 36.75
C GLN A 133 18.05 -8.69 38.13
N VAL A 134 17.85 -7.38 38.32
CA VAL A 134 18.06 -6.70 39.61
C VAL A 134 17.13 -7.27 40.69
N ILE A 135 15.85 -7.46 40.37
CA ILE A 135 14.89 -8.06 41.31
C ILE A 135 15.31 -9.48 41.70
N ASN A 136 15.68 -10.31 40.73
CA ASN A 136 16.12 -11.68 41.01
C ASN A 136 17.37 -11.71 41.90
N LEU A 137 18.36 -10.86 41.61
CA LEU A 137 19.55 -10.74 42.45
C LEU A 137 19.21 -10.29 43.88
N ALA A 138 18.31 -9.31 44.04
CA ALA A 138 17.87 -8.84 45.34
C ALA A 138 17.16 -9.95 46.14
N ILE A 139 16.29 -10.73 45.50
CA ILE A 139 15.62 -11.88 46.13
C ILE A 139 16.63 -12.91 46.62
N ILE A 140 17.63 -13.27 45.80
CA ILE A 140 18.68 -14.24 46.17
C ILE A 140 19.44 -13.75 47.42
N ILE A 141 19.82 -12.46 47.45
CA ILE A 141 20.51 -11.85 48.59
C ILE A 141 19.65 -11.91 49.85
N ILE A 142 18.36 -11.60 49.76
CA ILE A 142 17.45 -11.65 50.92
C ILE A 142 17.35 -13.08 51.46
N ILE A 143 17.20 -14.07 50.58
CA ILE A 143 17.12 -15.48 50.98
C ILE A 143 18.40 -15.93 51.68
N THR A 144 19.59 -15.58 51.16
CA THR A 144 20.85 -15.96 51.80
C THR A 144 21.01 -15.31 53.17
N GLN A 145 20.69 -14.02 53.31
CA GLN A 145 20.72 -13.30 54.59
C GLN A 145 19.72 -13.89 55.61
N LEU A 146 18.51 -14.27 55.18
CA LEU A 146 17.55 -14.92 56.05
C LEU A 146 17.99 -16.34 56.45
N SER A 147 18.57 -17.12 55.53
CA SER A 147 19.07 -18.46 55.84
C SER A 147 20.20 -18.44 56.86
N SER A 148 21.09 -17.45 56.82
CA SER A 148 22.11 -17.26 57.85
C SER A 148 21.53 -16.83 59.20
N MET A 149 20.34 -16.23 59.21
CA MET A 149 19.65 -15.75 60.42
C MET A 149 18.78 -16.83 61.09
N VAL A 150 18.61 -17.99 60.45
CA VAL A 150 17.71 -19.08 60.93
C VAL A 150 18.51 -20.35 61.19
N VAL A 151 19.79 -20.24 61.56
CA VAL A 151 20.53 -21.39 62.11
C VAL A 151 19.94 -21.71 63.48
N MET A 152 18.94 -22.60 63.48
CA MET A 152 18.41 -23.25 64.68
C MET A 152 19.17 -24.54 64.88
N GLU A 153 20.14 -24.55 65.79
CA GLU A 153 20.82 -25.77 66.20
C GLU A 153 20.09 -26.35 67.42
N LEU A 154 19.50 -27.54 67.23
CA LEU A 154 18.74 -28.26 68.25
C LEU A 154 19.71 -29.10 69.09
N LEU A 155 20.20 -28.53 70.19
CA LEU A 155 21.06 -29.23 71.15
C LEU A 155 20.22 -29.65 72.37
N GLY A 156 19.57 -30.81 72.28
CA GLY A 156 18.78 -31.36 73.39
C GLY A 156 17.46 -30.62 73.62
N SER A 157 17.21 -30.12 74.84
CA SER A 157 15.99 -29.38 75.23
C SER A 157 16.09 -27.86 75.01
N THR A 158 17.07 -27.39 74.24
CA THR A 158 17.33 -25.96 74.08
C THR A 158 17.43 -25.63 72.60
N VAL A 159 16.71 -24.59 72.18
CA VAL A 159 16.76 -24.06 70.81
C VAL A 159 17.62 -22.80 70.84
N VAL A 160 18.75 -22.85 70.15
CA VAL A 160 19.60 -21.67 69.94
C VAL A 160 19.27 -21.09 68.58
N MET A 161 18.87 -19.82 68.55
CA MET A 161 18.57 -19.10 67.31
C MET A 161 19.45 -17.86 67.22
N GLU A 162 20.19 -17.72 66.13
CA GLU A 162 21.05 -16.56 65.91
C GLU A 162 20.36 -15.51 65.03
N LEU A 163 19.80 -14.48 65.65
CA LEU A 163 19.06 -13.41 64.96
C LEU A 163 19.90 -12.14 64.91
N LEU A 164 20.21 -11.65 63.69
CA LEU A 164 20.92 -10.38 63.46
C LEU A 164 22.25 -10.24 64.25
N GLY A 165 23.02 -11.33 64.37
CA GLY A 165 24.29 -11.33 65.11
C GLY A 165 24.13 -11.30 66.63
N SER A 166 22.93 -11.56 67.14
CA SER A 166 22.65 -11.80 68.55
C SER A 166 22.17 -13.24 68.76
N THR A 167 22.85 -13.95 69.66
CA THR A 167 22.46 -15.32 70.03
C THR A 167 21.30 -15.29 71.01
N VAL A 168 20.13 -15.80 70.61
CA VAL A 168 18.96 -15.97 71.48
C VAL A 168 18.85 -17.43 71.86
N VAL A 169 18.92 -17.72 73.16
CA VAL A 169 18.80 -19.08 73.71
C VAL A 169 17.40 -19.23 74.32
N MET A 170 16.60 -20.17 73.81
CA MET A 170 15.31 -20.53 74.38
C MET A 170 15.35 -21.97 74.90
N GLU A 171 15.04 -22.15 76.19
CA GLU A 171 14.90 -23.47 76.81
C GLU A 171 13.46 -23.97 76.61
N LEU A 172 13.27 -25.16 76.03
CA LEU A 172 11.96 -25.80 75.92
C LEU A 172 11.52 -26.21 77.34
N LEU A 173 10.76 -25.33 78.00
CA LEU A 173 9.97 -25.72 79.17
C LEU A 173 9.03 -26.85 78.75
N LYS A 174 9.28 -28.06 79.28
CA LYS A 174 8.46 -29.25 79.07
C LYS A 174 7.00 -28.96 79.42
N PHE A 175 6.17 -28.66 78.43
CA PHE A 175 4.74 -28.89 78.53
C PHE A 175 4.51 -30.36 78.18
N LEU A 176 4.60 -31.19 79.25
CA LEU A 176 4.38 -32.63 79.37
C LEU A 176 5.52 -33.54 78.88
#